data_AF-A0A354Q6N3-F1
#
_entry.id   AF-A0A354Q6N3-F1
#
_cell.length_a   1.000
_cell.length_b   1.000
_cell.length_c   1.000
_cell.angle_alpha   90.00
_cell.angle_beta   90.00
_cell.angle_gamma   90.00
#
_symmetry.space_group_name_H-M   'P 1'
#
loop_
_entity.id
_entity.type
_entity.pdbx_description
1 polymer ?
#
loop_
_entity_poly.entity_id
_entity_poly.type
_entity_poly.pdbx_seq_one_letter_code
_entity_poly.pdbx_strand_id
1 'polypeptide(L)'
;MFFEEIKQIVSTFREAVSLFLSRIFNKGVPIAEDMTTLILIGFAIFIILLCLFVWYRQHSRSLKSKAPEELSGRKKEKRLVQLEKEHAKTLELQIKEEEKLREEKESAKLAKAEQREKELQEKIASIEEERLNQQVLQREIEKT
;
A
#
# COMPACT_ATOMS: atom_id res chain seq x y z
N MET A 1 45.98 37.60 -33.58
CA MET A 1 45.99 36.21 -34.05
C MET A 1 44.73 35.45 -33.67
N PHE A 2 44.52 35.01 -32.42
CA PHE A 2 43.34 34.19 -32.06
C PHE A 2 41.97 34.84 -32.36
N PHE A 3 41.84 36.14 -32.11
CA PHE A 3 40.60 36.88 -32.42
C PHE A 3 40.32 37.02 -33.92
N GLU A 4 41.34 37.11 -34.75
CA GLU A 4 41.19 37.22 -36.21
C GLU A 4 40.78 35.88 -36.81
N GLU A 5 41.35 34.78 -36.32
CA GLU A 5 40.97 33.42 -36.72
C GLU A 5 39.52 33.11 -36.34
N ILE A 6 39.09 33.45 -35.12
CA ILE A 6 37.69 33.30 -34.70
C ILE A 6 36.78 34.13 -35.60
N LYS A 7 37.16 35.39 -35.89
CA LYS A 7 36.35 36.26 -36.75
C LYS A 7 36.20 35.68 -38.15
N GLN A 8 37.26 35.08 -38.69
CA GLN A 8 37.26 34.43 -40.00
C GLN A 8 36.40 33.16 -40.00
N ILE A 9 36.51 32.32 -38.96
CA ILE A 9 35.66 31.13 -38.81
C ILE A 9 34.18 31.53 -38.72
N VAL A 10 33.86 32.55 -37.92
CA VAL A 10 32.49 33.05 -37.75
C VAL A 10 31.96 33.63 -39.07
N SER A 11 32.76 34.37 -39.82
CA SER A 11 32.33 34.90 -41.13
C SER A 11 32.06 33.78 -42.14
N THR A 12 32.98 32.81 -42.25
CA THR A 12 32.82 31.68 -43.18
C THR A 12 31.61 30.81 -42.79
N PHE A 13 31.40 30.58 -41.50
CA PHE A 13 30.23 29.86 -41.01
C PHE A 13 28.93 30.61 -41.30
N ARG A 14 28.90 31.94 -41.09
CA ARG A 14 27.73 32.78 -41.35
C ARG A 14 27.35 32.76 -42.84
N GLU A 15 28.32 32.84 -43.75
CA GLU A 15 28.08 32.71 -45.19
C GLU A 15 27.52 31.34 -45.57
N ALA A 16 28.11 30.26 -45.03
CA ALA A 16 27.64 28.90 -45.28
C ALA A 16 26.19 28.69 -44.81
N VAL A 17 25.84 29.21 -43.63
CA VAL A 17 24.49 29.13 -43.08
C VAL A 17 23.52 30.02 -43.87
N SER A 18 23.93 31.22 -44.28
CA SER A 18 23.13 32.09 -45.14
C SER A 18 22.76 31.41 -46.46
N LEU A 19 23.74 30.78 -47.11
CA LEU A 19 23.54 30.07 -48.38
C LEU A 19 22.68 28.82 -48.21
N PHE A 20 22.85 28.10 -47.10
CA PHE A 20 22.02 26.94 -46.76
C PHE A 20 20.55 27.32 -46.50
N LEU A 21 20.32 28.35 -45.67
CA LEU A 21 18.99 28.86 -45.39
C LEU A 21 18.34 29.46 -46.65
N SER A 22 19.11 30.17 -47.48
CA SER A 22 18.66 30.67 -48.78
C SER A 22 18.18 29.54 -49.69
N ARG A 23 18.94 28.43 -49.77
CA ARG A 23 18.57 27.27 -50.58
C ARG A 23 17.26 26.63 -50.13
N ILE A 24 17.05 26.54 -48.82
CA ILE A 24 15.88 25.86 -48.23
C ILE A 24 14.64 26.77 -48.24
N PHE A 25 14.80 28.03 -47.82
CA PHE A 25 13.68 28.92 -47.53
C PHE A 25 13.48 30.02 -48.59
N ASN A 26 14.50 30.33 -49.40
CA ASN A 26 14.45 31.43 -50.38
C ASN A 26 14.82 30.99 -51.82
N LYS A 27 14.65 29.70 -52.16
CA LYS A 27 14.94 29.12 -53.48
C LYS A 27 16.34 29.43 -54.03
N GLY A 28 17.32 29.66 -53.16
CA GLY A 28 18.70 29.99 -53.53
C GLY A 28 18.97 31.48 -53.78
N VAL A 29 18.00 32.37 -53.53
CA VAL A 29 18.20 33.82 -53.60
C VAL A 29 18.90 34.29 -52.32
N PRO A 30 20.03 35.02 -52.42
CA PRO A 30 20.79 35.44 -51.24
C PRO A 30 19.91 36.24 -50.28
N ILE A 31 19.91 35.85 -49.02
CA ILE A 31 19.16 36.52 -47.96
C ILE A 31 20.01 37.69 -47.47
N ALA A 32 19.39 38.85 -47.25
CA ALA A 32 20.08 40.02 -46.71
C ALA A 32 20.77 39.67 -45.38
N GLU A 33 21.98 40.22 -45.18
CA GLU A 33 22.79 39.97 -44.00
C GLU A 33 22.08 40.28 -42.68
N ASP A 34 21.26 41.33 -42.66
CA ASP A 34 20.52 41.76 -41.48
C ASP A 34 19.43 40.74 -41.11
N MET A 35 18.76 40.19 -42.14
CA MET A 35 17.72 39.18 -41.98
C MET A 35 18.30 37.84 -41.50
N THR A 36 19.43 37.40 -42.06
CA THR A 36 20.10 36.16 -41.59
C THR A 36 20.55 36.28 -40.14
N THR A 37 21.03 37.46 -39.74
CA THR A 37 21.42 37.74 -38.36
C THR A 37 20.22 37.69 -37.42
N LEU A 38 19.08 38.31 -37.81
CA LEU A 38 17.83 38.25 -37.04
C LEU A 38 17.32 36.80 -36.89
N ILE A 39 17.40 36.00 -37.95
CA ILE A 39 17.00 34.59 -37.91
C ILE A 39 17.89 33.81 -36.93
N LEU A 40 19.21 34.01 -36.99
CA LEU A 40 20.16 33.36 -36.07
C LEU A 40 19.92 33.75 -34.61
N ILE A 41 19.66 35.03 -34.33
CA ILE A 41 19.32 35.52 -32.99
C ILE A 41 18.01 34.89 -32.51
N GLY A 42 16.99 34.82 -33.37
CA GLY A 42 15.72 34.16 -33.06
C GLY A 42 15.91 32.67 -32.72
N PHE A 43 16.73 31.95 -33.49
CA PHE A 43 17.08 30.56 -33.20
C PHE A 43 17.83 30.41 -31.87
N ALA A 44 18.78 31.30 -31.57
CA ALA A 44 19.51 31.27 -30.30
C ALA A 44 18.57 31.47 -29.09
N ILE A 45 17.66 32.43 -29.17
CA ILE A 45 16.65 32.67 -28.13
C ILE A 45 15.72 31.46 -27.98
N PHE A 46 15.28 30.89 -29.10
CA PHE A 46 14.42 29.71 -29.09
C PHE A 46 15.09 28.51 -28.40
N ILE A 47 16.38 28.26 -28.68
CA ILE A 47 17.15 27.21 -28.01
C ILE A 47 17.24 27.48 -26.50
N ILE A 48 17.51 28.72 -26.08
CA ILE A 48 17.55 29.10 -24.66
C ILE A 48 16.19 28.83 -23.99
N LEU A 49 15.08 29.20 -24.63
CA LEU A 49 13.75 28.94 -24.12
C LEU A 49 13.44 27.44 -24.02
N LEU A 50 13.86 26.63 -24.99
CA LEU A 50 13.73 25.17 -24.92
C LEU A 50 14.55 24.59 -23.76
N CYS A 51 15.78 25.06 -23.55
CA CYS A 51 16.61 24.65 -22.43
C CYS A 51 15.93 25.00 -21.09
N LEU A 52 15.40 26.21 -20.95
CA LEU A 52 14.65 26.64 -19.77
C LEU A 52 13.37 25.83 -19.59
N PHE A 53 12.67 25.49 -20.68
CA PHE A 53 11.45 24.68 -20.62
C PHE A 53 11.73 23.24 -20.18
N VAL A 54 12.78 22.62 -20.73
CA VAL A 54 13.22 21.28 -20.34
C VAL A 54 13.69 21.31 -18.88
N TRP A 55 14.50 22.29 -18.50
CA TRP A 55 14.92 22.51 -17.12
C TRP A 55 13.72 22.67 -16.18
N TYR A 56 12.79 23.56 -16.51
CA TYR A 56 11.58 23.81 -15.72
C TYR A 56 10.71 22.56 -15.62
N ARG A 57 10.54 21.80 -16.70
CA ARG A 57 9.75 20.57 -16.69
C ARG A 57 10.41 19.48 -15.85
N GLN A 58 11.74 19.33 -15.93
CA GLN A 58 12.51 18.39 -15.13
C GLN A 58 12.51 18.78 -13.65
N HIS A 59 12.73 20.07 -13.38
CA HIS A 59 12.75 20.64 -12.03
C HIS A 59 11.36 20.61 -11.39
N SER A 60 10.30 20.94 -12.14
CA SER A 60 8.91 20.81 -11.68
C SER A 60 8.53 19.36 -11.44
N ARG A 61 9.02 18.39 -12.22
CA ARG A 61 8.86 16.96 -11.92
C ARG A 61 9.58 16.53 -10.65
N SER A 62 10.77 17.08 -10.38
CA SER A 62 11.50 16.83 -9.13
C SER A 62 10.83 17.47 -7.90
N LEU A 63 10.28 18.68 -8.04
CA LEU A 63 9.49 19.31 -6.98
C LEU A 63 8.13 18.61 -6.78
N LYS A 64 7.50 18.16 -7.86
CA LYS A 64 6.31 17.29 -7.86
C LYS A 64 6.64 15.83 -7.55
N SER A 65 7.88 15.41 -7.30
CA SER A 65 8.12 14.13 -6.61
C SER A 65 8.21 14.39 -5.12
N LYS A 66 8.92 15.45 -4.69
CA LYS A 66 9.01 15.82 -3.27
C LYS A 66 7.66 16.23 -2.62
N ALA A 67 6.83 17.02 -3.30
CA ALA A 67 5.59 17.55 -2.70
C ALA A 67 4.40 16.56 -2.60
N PRO A 68 4.08 15.71 -3.60
CA PRO A 68 3.00 14.74 -3.46
C PRO A 68 3.44 13.47 -2.72
N GLU A 69 4.74 13.24 -2.52
CA GLU A 69 5.22 12.13 -1.69
C GLU A 69 4.98 12.40 -0.19
N GLU A 70 5.18 13.64 0.27
CA GLU A 70 4.84 14.03 1.65
C GLU A 70 3.32 14.11 1.90
N LEU A 71 2.53 14.67 0.97
CA LEU A 71 1.07 14.77 1.11
C LEU A 71 0.34 13.43 0.84
N SER A 72 0.81 12.63 -0.11
CA SER A 72 0.22 11.30 -0.38
C SER A 72 0.71 10.25 0.61
N GLY A 73 1.95 10.33 1.09
CA GLY A 73 2.49 9.49 2.17
C GLY A 73 1.64 9.62 3.43
N ARG A 74 1.42 10.85 3.91
CA ARG A 74 0.58 11.11 5.09
C ARG A 74 -0.88 10.66 4.93
N LYS A 75 -1.43 10.71 3.71
CA LYS A 75 -2.80 10.21 3.40
C LYS A 75 -2.86 8.68 3.26
N LYS A 76 -1.79 8.04 2.77
CA LYS A 76 -1.69 6.57 2.67
C LYS A 76 -1.44 5.96 4.05
N GLU A 77 -0.57 6.57 4.85
CA GLU A 77 -0.28 6.17 6.22
C GLU A 77 -1.52 6.27 7.11
N LYS A 78 -2.29 7.37 7.03
CA LYS A 78 -3.59 7.47 7.72
C LYS A 78 -4.59 6.38 7.32
N ARG A 79 -4.58 5.95 6.06
CA ARG A 79 -5.44 4.86 5.59
C ARG A 79 -4.96 3.50 6.10
N LEU A 80 -3.66 3.26 6.13
CA LEU A 80 -3.08 2.05 6.69
C LEU A 80 -3.38 1.93 8.19
N VAL A 81 -3.20 3.01 8.96
CA VAL A 81 -3.53 3.05 10.39
C VAL A 81 -5.04 2.85 10.63
N GLN A 82 -5.90 3.37 9.76
CA GLN A 82 -7.35 3.10 9.85
C GLN A 82 -7.66 1.63 9.57
N LEU A 83 -7.03 1.05 8.54
CA LEU A 83 -7.25 -0.34 8.15
C LEU A 83 -6.73 -1.32 9.21
N GLU A 84 -5.58 -1.04 9.83
CA GLU A 84 -5.06 -1.81 10.98
C GLU A 84 -5.99 -1.71 12.20
N LYS A 85 -6.52 -0.52 12.51
CA LYS A 85 -7.50 -0.36 13.60
C LYS A 85 -8.80 -1.10 13.32
N GLU A 86 -9.23 -1.13 12.07
CA GLU A 86 -10.44 -1.86 11.68
C GLU A 86 -10.20 -3.38 11.78
N HIS A 87 -9.06 -3.87 11.28
CA HIS A 87 -8.65 -5.26 11.43
C HIS A 87 -8.50 -5.70 12.89
N ALA A 88 -7.90 -4.86 13.74
CA ALA A 88 -7.76 -5.14 15.17
C ALA A 88 -9.12 -5.28 15.85
N LYS A 89 -10.08 -4.38 15.53
CA LYS A 89 -11.46 -4.49 16.04
C LYS A 89 -12.17 -5.74 15.56
N THR A 90 -12.02 -6.12 14.29
CA THR A 90 -12.63 -7.34 13.76
C THR A 90 -12.04 -8.59 14.41
N LEU A 91 -10.72 -8.63 14.63
CA LEU A 91 -10.06 -9.74 15.32
C LEU A 91 -10.49 -9.83 16.79
N GLU A 92 -10.57 -8.71 17.51
CA GLU A 92 -11.06 -8.70 18.89
C GLU A 92 -12.51 -9.20 18.99
N LEU A 93 -13.37 -8.82 18.04
CA LEU A 93 -14.74 -9.33 18.00
C LEU A 93 -14.79 -10.84 17.73
N GLN A 94 -13.98 -11.34 16.78
CA GLN A 94 -13.90 -12.77 16.50
C GLN A 94 -13.36 -13.58 17.69
N ILE A 95 -12.31 -13.08 18.36
CA ILE A 95 -11.74 -13.73 19.54
C ILE A 95 -12.78 -13.81 20.65
N LYS A 96 -13.51 -12.72 20.90
CA LYS A 96 -14.57 -12.67 21.92
C LYS A 96 -15.73 -13.61 21.61
N GLU A 97 -16.06 -13.79 20.34
CA GLU A 97 -17.11 -14.70 19.91
C GLU A 97 -16.65 -16.17 20.03
N GLU A 98 -15.42 -16.49 19.62
CA GLU A 98 -14.82 -17.81 19.82
C GLU A 98 -14.68 -18.19 21.30
N GLU A 99 -14.28 -17.24 22.15
CA GLU A 99 -14.14 -17.46 23.61
C GLU A 99 -15.48 -17.81 24.24
N LYS A 100 -16.54 -17.04 23.94
CA LYS A 100 -17.91 -17.37 24.38
C LYS A 100 -18.36 -18.75 23.92
N LEU A 101 -18.07 -19.10 22.67
CA LEU A 101 -18.46 -20.38 22.09
C LEU A 101 -17.68 -21.56 22.70
N ARG A 102 -16.44 -21.32 23.16
CA ARG A 102 -15.67 -22.27 23.96
C ARG A 102 -16.22 -22.43 25.36
N GLU A 103 -16.51 -21.34 26.06
CA GLU A 103 -17.12 -21.37 27.41
C GLU A 103 -18.48 -22.09 27.39
N GLU A 104 -19.30 -21.86 26.37
CA GLU A 104 -20.58 -22.55 26.20
C GLU A 104 -20.39 -24.05 25.95
N LYS A 105 -19.39 -24.44 25.15
CA LYS A 105 -19.06 -25.85 24.94
C LYS A 105 -18.51 -26.53 26.20
N GLU A 106 -17.69 -25.84 26.98
CA GLU A 106 -17.13 -26.37 28.22
C GLU A 106 -18.20 -26.51 29.29
N SER A 107 -19.05 -25.50 29.48
CA SER A 107 -20.19 -25.56 30.40
C SER A 107 -21.19 -26.66 30.01
N ALA A 108 -21.49 -26.83 28.72
CA ALA A 108 -22.35 -27.92 28.25
C ALA A 108 -21.73 -29.32 28.49
N LYS A 109 -20.41 -29.45 28.38
CA LYS A 109 -19.71 -30.70 28.72
C LYS A 109 -19.73 -30.96 30.22
N LEU A 110 -19.51 -29.93 31.04
CA LEU A 110 -19.57 -29.99 32.50
C LEU A 110 -20.97 -30.39 32.97
N ALA A 111 -22.03 -29.77 32.44
CA ALA A 111 -23.41 -30.10 32.78
C ALA A 111 -23.76 -31.56 32.44
N LYS A 112 -23.30 -32.06 31.28
CA LYS A 112 -23.46 -33.48 30.92
C LYS A 112 -22.69 -34.43 31.83
N ALA A 113 -21.50 -34.04 32.28
CA ALA A 113 -20.70 -34.83 33.21
C ALA A 113 -21.36 -34.88 34.60
N GLU A 114 -21.83 -33.74 35.10
CA GLU A 114 -22.54 -33.63 36.39
C GLU A 114 -23.84 -34.45 36.39
N GLN A 115 -24.60 -34.43 35.29
CA GLN A 115 -25.81 -35.25 35.16
C GLN A 115 -25.49 -36.75 35.19
N ARG A 116 -24.40 -37.18 34.55
CA ARG A 116 -23.94 -38.57 34.62
C ARG A 116 -23.48 -38.97 36.02
N GLU A 117 -22.82 -38.06 36.74
CA GLU A 117 -22.40 -38.31 38.11
C GLU A 117 -23.59 -38.51 39.05
N LYS A 118 -24.62 -37.67 38.93
CA LYS A 118 -25.88 -37.82 39.68
C LYS A 118 -26.57 -39.15 39.38
N GLU A 119 -26.68 -39.53 38.10
CA GLU A 119 -27.28 -40.80 37.69
C GLU A 119 -26.50 -42.01 38.24
N LEU A 120 -25.16 -41.93 38.28
CA LEU A 120 -24.32 -42.96 38.87
C LEU A 120 -24.48 -43.04 40.40
N GLN A 121 -24.53 -41.89 41.09
CA GLN A 121 -24.76 -41.86 42.53
C GLN A 121 -26.13 -42.44 42.89
N GLU A 122 -27.18 -42.15 42.13
CA GLU A 122 -28.52 -42.70 42.33
C GLU A 122 -28.54 -44.23 42.13
N LYS A 123 -27.84 -44.74 41.10
CA LYS A 123 -27.69 -46.19 40.89
C LYS A 123 -26.93 -46.86 42.04
N ILE A 124 -25.88 -46.23 42.56
CA ILE A 124 -25.13 -46.76 43.71
C ILE A 124 -26.02 -46.82 44.94
N ALA A 125 -26.76 -45.74 45.23
CA ALA A 125 -27.69 -45.70 46.37
C ALA A 125 -28.78 -46.79 46.26
N SER A 126 -29.35 -46.97 45.07
CA SER A 126 -30.34 -48.03 44.81
C SER A 126 -29.77 -49.43 45.03
N ILE A 127 -28.54 -49.70 44.55
CA ILE A 127 -27.88 -51.01 44.77
C ILE A 127 -27.57 -51.23 46.25
N GLU A 128 -27.17 -50.19 46.98
CA GLU A 128 -26.87 -50.27 48.41
C GLU A 128 -28.13 -50.50 49.25
N GLU A 129 -29.26 -49.88 48.87
CA GLU A 129 -30.56 -50.11 49.48
C GLU A 129 -31.06 -51.54 49.20
N GLU A 130 -30.90 -52.05 47.96
CA GLU A 130 -31.20 -53.46 47.64
C GLU A 130 -30.32 -54.43 48.45
N ARG A 131 -29.02 -54.14 48.61
CA ARG A 131 -28.09 -54.94 49.41
C ARG A 131 -28.48 -54.97 50.89
N LEU A 132 -28.86 -53.82 51.45
CA LEU A 132 -29.33 -53.71 52.82
C LEU A 132 -30.63 -54.51 53.01
N ASN A 133 -31.58 -54.38 52.08
CA ASN A 133 -32.83 -55.13 52.12
C ASN A 133 -32.59 -56.65 52.04
N GLN A 134 -31.68 -57.10 51.17
CA GLN A 134 -31.27 -58.51 51.10
C GLN A 134 -30.61 -59.00 52.41
N GLN A 135 -29.77 -58.20 53.07
CA GLN A 135 -29.20 -58.55 54.37
C GLN A 135 -30.25 -58.65 55.48
N VAL A 136 -31.25 -57.77 55.48
CA VAL A 136 -32.36 -57.82 56.44
C VAL A 136 -33.16 -59.11 56.23
N LEU A 137 -33.54 -59.41 54.99
CA LEU A 137 -34.25 -60.64 54.65
C LEU A 137 -33.46 -61.90 55.06
N GLN A 138 -32.15 -61.93 54.84
CA GLN A 138 -31.31 -63.04 55.28
C GLN A 138 -31.29 -63.21 56.82
N ARG A 139 -31.21 -62.12 57.58
CA ARG A 139 -31.28 -62.18 59.06
C ARG A 139 -32.62 -62.66 59.59
N GLU A 140 -33.72 -62.34 58.91
CA GLU A 140 -35.05 -62.81 59.31
C GLU A 140 -35.23 -64.31 59.06
N ILE A 141 -34.68 -64.82 57.96
CA ILE A 141 -34.66 -66.25 57.65
C ILE A 141 -33.79 -67.03 58.64
N GLU A 142 -32.64 -66.49 59.06
CA GLU A 142 -31.71 -67.17 59.98
C GLU A 142 -32.19 -67.17 61.45
N LYS A 143 -33.18 -66.35 61.79
CA LYS A 143 -33.80 -66.25 63.12
C LYS A 143 -35.09 -67.08 63.27
N THR A 144 -35.57 -67.70 62.19
CA THR A 144 -36.74 -68.59 62.18
C THR A 144 -36.31 -70.04 62.21
#